data_AF-A0A8H3BIP8-F1
#
_entry.id   AF-A0A8H3BIP8-F1
#
_cell.length_a   1.000
_cell.length_b   1.000
_cell.length_c   1.000
_cell.angle_alpha   90.00
_cell.angle_beta   90.00
_cell.angle_gamma   90.00
#
_symmetry.space_group_name_H-M   'P 1'
#
loop_
_entity.id
_entity.type
_entity.pdbx_description
1 polymer ?
#
loop_
_entity_poly.entity_id
_entity_poly.type
_entity_poly.pdbx_seq_one_letter_code
_entity_poly.pdbx_strand_id
1 'polypeptide(L)'
;MPVNEVAENILATIGTVLWTAQLVPQVVKSFREKSTEGLSPWLMFIWALSAWFLGVYAIVQNISIPIILQPQLFGALAALSWIQRTDRAGDEWPTRVMGIMSALLIALGLVPQYWEIWKRKEVVGISMLFMGVDMLGGVFSVLSLVFQAQFDAVAAVSYILVVVCLLPWIDLAASDASLRYLMA
;
A
#
# COMPACT_ATOMS: atom_id res chain seq x y z
N MET A 1 4.29 -35.17 -13.85
CA MET A 1 5.75 -35.24 -14.05
C MET A 1 6.39 -35.34 -12.67
N PRO A 2 7.52 -36.05 -12.50
CA PRO A 2 8.20 -36.08 -11.20
C PRO A 2 8.66 -34.66 -10.82
N VAL A 3 8.42 -34.28 -9.57
CA VAL A 3 8.87 -32.99 -9.01
C VAL A 3 10.38 -33.04 -8.87
N ASN A 4 11.09 -32.05 -9.43
CA ASN A 4 12.53 -31.89 -9.26
C ASN A 4 12.82 -30.58 -8.52
N GLU A 5 12.75 -30.65 -7.20
CA GLU A 5 12.91 -29.49 -6.31
C GLU A 5 14.30 -28.84 -6.42
N VAL A 6 15.32 -29.64 -6.75
CA VAL A 6 16.69 -29.13 -6.93
C VAL A 6 16.76 -28.26 -8.18
N ALA A 7 16.24 -28.75 -9.31
CA ALA A 7 16.20 -27.97 -10.54
C ALA A 7 15.32 -26.71 -10.39
N GLU A 8 14.17 -26.84 -9.73
CA GLU A 8 13.29 -25.69 -9.43
C GLU A 8 14.05 -24.61 -8.64
N ASN A 9 14.65 -24.95 -7.50
CA ASN A 9 15.35 -23.99 -6.66
C ASN A 9 16.54 -23.34 -7.37
N ILE A 10 17.30 -24.09 -8.17
CA ILE A 10 18.43 -23.55 -8.92
C ILE A 10 17.94 -22.53 -9.96
N LEU A 11 16.96 -22.90 -10.79
CA LEU A 11 16.45 -22.03 -11.84
C LEU A 11 15.72 -20.81 -11.26
N ALA A 12 14.95 -21.00 -10.19
CA ALA A 12 14.28 -19.93 -9.45
C ALA A 12 15.29 -18.94 -8.86
N THR A 13 16.39 -19.43 -8.27
CA THR A 13 17.46 -18.57 -7.74
C THR A 13 18.10 -17.74 -8.83
N ILE A 14 18.43 -18.35 -9.97
CA ILE A 14 19.02 -17.64 -11.12
C ILE A 14 18.05 -16.56 -11.62
N GLY A 15 16.77 -16.91 -11.82
CA GLY A 15 15.75 -15.96 -12.26
C GLY A 15 15.60 -14.78 -11.28
N THR A 16 15.56 -15.07 -9.99
CA THR A 16 15.47 -14.08 -8.91
C THR A 16 16.64 -13.11 -8.95
N VAL A 17 17.87 -13.62 -9.06
CA VAL A 17 19.08 -12.79 -9.14
C VAL A 17 19.05 -11.91 -10.38
N LEU A 18 18.74 -12.47 -11.55
CA LEU A 18 18.73 -11.70 -12.81
C LEU A 18 17.68 -10.59 -12.79
N TRP A 19 16.45 -10.88 -12.35
CA TRP A 19 15.37 -9.91 -12.29
C TRP A 19 15.63 -8.78 -11.30
N THR A 20 16.17 -9.12 -10.12
CA THR A 20 16.46 -8.11 -9.10
C THR A 20 17.68 -7.29 -9.46
N ALA A 21 18.76 -7.93 -9.93
CA ALA A 21 19.99 -7.26 -10.30
C ALA A 21 19.80 -6.29 -11.47
N GLN A 22 18.90 -6.56 -12.43
CA GLN A 22 18.71 -5.66 -13.57
C GLN A 22 18.18 -4.26 -13.20
N LEU A 23 17.45 -4.12 -12.10
CA LEU A 23 16.92 -2.83 -11.65
C LEU A 23 17.96 -2.01 -10.87
N VAL A 24 18.96 -2.66 -10.28
CA VAL A 24 19.98 -1.98 -9.47
C VAL A 24 20.77 -0.94 -10.30
N PRO A 25 21.29 -1.25 -11.50
CA PRO A 25 21.92 -0.25 -12.36
C PRO A 25 21.01 0.93 -12.70
N GLN A 26 19.70 0.70 -12.89
CA GLN A 26 18.76 1.77 -13.23
C GLN A 26 18.54 2.73 -12.05
N VAL A 27 18.39 2.21 -10.83
CA VAL A 27 18.31 3.01 -9.60
C VAL A 27 19.59 3.82 -9.40
N VAL A 28 20.75 3.18 -9.58
CA VAL A 28 22.06 3.83 -9.42
C VAL A 28 22.26 4.91 -10.49
N LYS A 29 21.94 4.63 -11.76
CA LYS A 29 22.04 5.59 -12.86
C LYS A 29 21.18 6.83 -12.58
N SER A 30 19.91 6.63 -12.25
CA SER A 30 18.97 7.71 -11.92
C SER A 30 19.42 8.53 -10.69
N PHE A 31 20.05 7.86 -9.71
CA PHE A 31 20.64 8.54 -8.55
C PHE A 31 21.87 9.37 -8.90
N ARG A 32 22.76 8.86 -9.76
CA ARG A 32 24.02 9.52 -10.13
C ARG A 32 23.83 10.65 -11.13
N GLU A 33 23.04 10.42 -12.17
CA GLU A 33 22.85 11.38 -13.27
C GLU A 33 21.89 12.51 -12.90
N LYS A 34 21.11 12.36 -11.81
CA LYS A 34 20.06 13.31 -11.39
C LYS A 34 19.01 13.60 -12.47
N SER A 35 19.03 12.84 -13.56
CA SER A 35 18.07 12.86 -14.65
C SER A 35 17.43 11.48 -14.77
N THR A 36 16.17 11.48 -15.22
CA THR A 36 15.40 10.28 -15.54
C THR A 36 14.78 10.40 -16.92
N GLU A 37 15.44 11.13 -17.81
CA GLU A 37 15.04 11.28 -19.20
C GLU A 37 15.00 9.90 -19.90
N GLY A 38 13.91 9.63 -20.63
CA GLY A 38 13.66 8.34 -21.28
C GLY A 38 13.11 7.22 -20.38
N LEU A 39 13.08 7.38 -19.05
CA LEU A 39 12.46 6.40 -18.16
C LEU A 39 10.94 6.65 -18.05
N SER A 40 10.15 5.64 -18.40
CA SER A 40 8.68 5.69 -18.26
C SER A 40 8.26 5.53 -16.80
N PRO A 41 7.55 6.51 -16.19
CA PRO A 41 7.03 6.37 -14.83
C PRO A 41 5.99 5.25 -14.73
N TRP A 42 5.15 5.07 -15.77
CA TRP A 42 4.10 4.05 -15.77
C TRP A 42 4.64 2.63 -15.77
N LEU A 43 5.75 2.40 -16.47
CA LEU A 43 6.40 1.09 -16.46
C LEU A 43 6.83 0.71 -15.03
N MET A 44 7.53 1.61 -14.35
CA MET A 44 8.03 1.37 -12.99
C MET A 44 6.88 1.23 -11.99
N PHE A 45 5.84 2.04 -12.11
CA PHE A 45 4.63 1.95 -11.28
C PHE A 45 3.91 0.60 -11.46
N ILE A 46 3.64 0.21 -12.70
CA ILE A 46 2.91 -1.05 -12.99
C ILE A 46 3.74 -2.24 -12.51
N TRP A 47 5.06 -2.23 -12.72
CA TRP A 47 5.95 -3.28 -12.23
C TRP A 47 5.94 -3.40 -10.71
N ALA A 48 6.00 -2.28 -10.00
CA ALA A 48 5.89 -2.26 -8.54
C ALA A 48 4.52 -2.77 -8.06
N LEU A 49 3.44 -2.39 -8.74
CA LEU A 49 2.09 -2.85 -8.41
C LEU A 49 1.89 -4.35 -8.69
N SER A 50 2.38 -4.85 -9.84
CA SER A 50 2.32 -6.27 -10.19
C SER A 50 3.11 -7.14 -9.22
N ALA A 51 4.23 -6.66 -8.70
CA ALA A 51 5.01 -7.34 -7.68
C ALA A 51 4.21 -7.62 -6.40
N TRP A 52 3.35 -6.69 -5.98
CA TRP A 52 2.48 -6.91 -4.82
C TRP A 52 1.56 -8.13 -5.02
N PHE A 53 0.86 -8.19 -6.16
CA PHE A 53 -0.04 -9.31 -6.48
C PHE A 53 0.71 -10.63 -6.65
N LEU A 54 1.84 -10.63 -7.37
CA LEU A 54 2.65 -11.82 -7.57
C LEU A 54 3.26 -12.33 -6.25
N GLY A 55 3.67 -11.42 -5.37
CA GLY A 55 4.18 -11.75 -4.04
C GLY A 55 3.16 -12.48 -3.18
N VAL A 56 1.92 -11.96 -3.11
CA VAL A 56 0.83 -12.64 -2.40
C VAL A 56 0.57 -14.03 -2.98
N TYR A 57 0.50 -14.15 -4.31
CA TYR A 57 0.31 -15.43 -4.98
C TYR A 57 1.43 -16.43 -4.63
N ALA A 58 2.70 -16.01 -4.73
CA ALA A 58 3.85 -16.88 -4.48
C ALA A 58 3.90 -17.38 -3.02
N ILE A 59 3.57 -16.51 -2.06
CA ILE A 59 3.50 -16.87 -0.63
C ILE A 59 2.37 -17.88 -0.38
N VAL A 60 1.17 -17.60 -0.90
CA VAL A 60 -0.01 -18.46 -0.66
C VAL A 60 0.14 -19.82 -1.33
N GLN A 61 0.77 -19.87 -2.51
CA GLN A 61 1.06 -21.12 -3.21
C GLN A 61 2.27 -21.87 -2.64
N ASN A 62 2.99 -21.30 -1.67
CA ASN A 62 4.17 -21.89 -1.04
C ASN A 62 5.19 -22.41 -2.08
N ILE A 63 5.46 -21.58 -3.08
CA ILE A 63 6.45 -21.86 -4.13
C ILE A 63 7.86 -21.77 -3.53
N SER A 64 8.88 -22.27 -4.23
CA SER A 64 10.28 -22.11 -3.84
C SER A 64 10.64 -20.71 -3.32
N ILE A 65 11.42 -20.68 -2.24
CA ILE A 65 11.82 -19.46 -1.50
C ILE A 65 12.32 -18.34 -2.42
N PRO A 66 13.14 -18.59 -3.47
CA PRO A 66 13.59 -17.53 -4.36
C PRO A 66 12.43 -16.83 -5.09
N ILE A 67 11.44 -17.58 -5.58
CA ILE A 67 10.25 -17.00 -6.26
C ILE A 67 9.39 -16.18 -5.30
N ILE A 68 9.37 -16.52 -4.00
CA ILE A 68 8.69 -15.71 -2.98
C ILE A 68 9.43 -14.37 -2.77
N LEU A 69 10.76 -14.40 -2.72
CA LEU A 69 11.59 -13.21 -2.50
C LEU A 69 11.66 -12.29 -3.73
N GLN A 70 11.69 -12.86 -4.93
CA GLN A 70 11.82 -12.14 -6.20
C GLN A 70 10.86 -10.95 -6.35
N PRO A 71 9.52 -11.11 -6.26
CA PRO A 71 8.60 -9.99 -6.44
C PRO A 71 8.80 -8.90 -5.40
N GLN A 72 9.18 -9.24 -4.17
CA GLN A 72 9.36 -8.22 -3.12
C GLN A 72 10.61 -7.36 -3.36
N LEU A 73 11.72 -8.01 -3.71
CA LEU A 73 12.96 -7.30 -4.06
C LEU A 73 12.80 -6.48 -5.35
N PHE A 74 12.22 -7.08 -6.39
CA PHE A 74 11.97 -6.41 -7.67
C PHE A 74 10.99 -5.25 -7.52
N GLY A 75 9.88 -5.47 -6.81
CA GLY A 75 8.85 -4.47 -6.55
C GLY A 75 9.37 -3.28 -5.76
N ALA A 76 10.21 -3.52 -4.74
CA ALA A 76 10.85 -2.45 -3.98
C ALA A 76 11.79 -1.60 -4.86
N LEU A 77 12.63 -2.24 -5.68
CA LEU A 77 13.53 -1.52 -6.59
C LEU A 77 12.78 -0.76 -7.68
N ALA A 78 11.68 -1.32 -8.20
CA ALA A 78 10.81 -0.67 -9.16
C ALA A 78 10.10 0.55 -8.54
N ALA A 79 9.60 0.41 -7.31
CA ALA A 79 8.99 1.51 -6.56
C ALA A 79 9.99 2.64 -6.30
N LEU A 80 11.22 2.32 -5.90
CA LEU A 80 12.29 3.31 -5.73
C LEU A 80 12.63 4.04 -7.04
N SER A 81 12.73 3.30 -8.15
CA SER A 81 12.95 3.89 -9.47
C SER A 81 11.81 4.81 -9.89
N TRP A 82 10.57 4.42 -9.59
CA TRP A 82 9.38 5.23 -9.84
C TRP A 82 9.39 6.52 -9.01
N ILE A 83 9.67 6.44 -7.71
CA ILE A 83 9.79 7.60 -6.81
C ILE A 83 10.86 8.56 -7.35
N GLN A 84 12.04 8.04 -7.70
CA GLN A 84 13.12 8.86 -8.25
C GLN A 84 12.71 9.59 -9.54
N ARG A 85 11.94 8.94 -10.41
CA ARG A 85 11.42 9.51 -11.67
C ARG A 85 10.34 10.57 -11.44
N THR A 86 9.43 10.34 -10.51
CA THR A 86 8.34 11.28 -10.23
C THR A 86 8.89 12.55 -9.56
N ASP A 87 9.80 12.39 -8.59
CA ASP A 87 10.48 13.47 -7.89
C ASP A 87 11.29 14.36 -8.87
N ARG A 88 12.13 13.75 -9.72
CA ARG A 88 13.02 14.49 -10.63
C ARG A 88 12.31 15.23 -11.76
N ALA A 89 11.19 14.70 -12.24
CA ALA A 89 10.47 15.38 -13.31
C ALA A 89 9.63 16.56 -12.80
N GLY A 90 9.36 16.64 -11.50
CA GLY A 90 8.46 17.64 -10.94
C GLY A 90 7.03 17.54 -11.49
N ASP A 91 6.66 16.37 -12.05
CA ASP A 91 5.34 16.15 -12.62
C ASP A 91 4.32 16.11 -11.47
N GLU A 92 3.49 17.15 -11.31
CA GLU A 92 2.47 17.16 -10.26
C GLU A 92 1.28 16.24 -10.57
N TRP A 93 0.94 16.08 -11.85
CA TRP A 93 -0.27 15.37 -12.25
C TRP A 93 -0.24 13.86 -11.91
N PRO A 94 0.86 13.09 -12.07
CA PRO A 94 0.89 11.69 -11.68
C PRO A 94 0.74 11.56 -10.16
N THR A 95 1.43 12.42 -9.39
CA THR A 95 1.36 12.44 -7.92
C THR A 95 -0.06 12.71 -7.44
N ARG A 96 -0.77 13.69 -8.04
CA ARG A 96 -2.17 13.97 -7.72
C ARG A 96 -3.09 12.79 -8.05
N VAL A 97 -2.91 12.14 -9.21
CA VAL A 97 -3.68 10.94 -9.58
C VAL A 97 -3.46 9.83 -8.56
N MET A 98 -2.23 9.62 -8.07
CA MET A 98 -1.95 8.61 -7.04
C MET A 98 -2.64 8.92 -5.71
N GLY A 99 -2.63 10.18 -5.28
CA GLY A 99 -3.35 10.61 -4.08
C GLY A 99 -4.87 10.37 -4.18
N ILE A 100 -5.47 10.73 -5.32
CA ILE A 100 -6.90 10.48 -5.59
C ILE A 100 -7.20 8.97 -5.62
N MET A 101 -6.38 8.18 -6.31
CA MET A 101 -6.52 6.72 -6.37
C MET A 101 -6.41 6.08 -4.99
N SER A 102 -5.49 6.56 -4.14
CA SER A 102 -5.37 6.09 -2.76
C SER A 102 -6.64 6.38 -1.95
N ALA A 103 -7.18 7.61 -2.03
CA ALA A 103 -8.43 7.96 -1.35
C ALA A 103 -9.60 7.06 -1.79
N LEU A 104 -9.72 6.82 -3.10
CA LEU A 104 -10.77 5.95 -3.65
C LEU A 104 -10.61 4.50 -3.20
N LEU A 105 -9.40 3.95 -3.24
CA LEU A 105 -9.14 2.57 -2.83
C LEU A 105 -9.40 2.35 -1.33
N ILE A 106 -9.04 3.32 -0.49
CA ILE A 106 -9.36 3.29 0.94
C ILE A 106 -10.88 3.30 1.14
N ALA A 107 -11.59 4.22 0.50
CA ALA A 107 -13.05 4.31 0.59
C ALA A 107 -13.73 3.00 0.18
N LEU A 108 -13.32 2.44 -0.96
CA LEU A 108 -13.86 1.19 -1.50
C LEU A 108 -13.49 -0.02 -0.63
N GLY A 109 -12.28 -0.03 -0.06
CA GLY A 109 -11.81 -1.10 0.83
C GLY A 109 -12.63 -1.24 2.12
N LEU A 110 -13.26 -0.16 2.57
CA LEU A 110 -14.13 -0.17 3.75
C LEU A 110 -15.54 -0.70 3.46
N VAL A 111 -15.99 -0.67 2.21
CA VAL A 111 -17.37 -1.05 1.82
C VAL A 111 -17.74 -2.47 2.24
N PRO A 112 -16.92 -3.52 2.01
CA PRO A 112 -17.25 -4.88 2.43
C PRO A 112 -17.45 -5.02 3.94
N GLN A 113 -16.65 -4.30 4.73
CA GLN A 113 -16.77 -4.33 6.19
C GLN A 113 -18.05 -3.66 6.66
N TYR A 114 -18.40 -2.51 6.08
CA TYR A 114 -19.65 -1.82 6.35
C TYR A 114 -20.88 -2.68 5.99
N TRP A 115 -20.78 -3.43 4.90
CA TRP A 115 -21.81 -4.38 4.50
C TRP A 115 -21.99 -5.50 5.52
N GLU A 116 -20.89 -6.07 6.03
CA GLU A 116 -20.93 -7.14 7.04
C GLU A 116 -21.56 -6.65 8.35
N ILE A 117 -21.19 -5.45 8.82
CA ILE A 117 -21.78 -4.82 10.00
C ILE A 117 -23.28 -4.58 9.80
N TRP A 118 -23.68 -4.05 8.64
CA TRP A 118 -25.08 -3.80 8.36
C TRP A 118 -25.91 -5.09 8.37
N LYS A 119 -25.35 -6.21 7.90
CA LYS A 119 -26.00 -7.52 7.89
C LYS A 119 -26.07 -8.16 9.28
N ARG A 120 -24.99 -8.07 10.07
CA ARG A 120 -24.88 -8.74 11.38
C ARG A 120 -25.41 -7.90 12.54
N LYS A 121 -25.57 -6.58 12.34
CA LYS A 121 -25.92 -5.60 13.38
C LYS A 121 -24.94 -5.55 14.56
N GLU A 122 -23.75 -6.10 14.37
CA GLU A 122 -22.68 -6.20 15.36
C GLU A 122 -21.32 -6.06 14.66
N VAL A 123 -20.33 -5.55 15.40
CA VAL A 123 -18.95 -5.38 14.91
C VAL A 123 -18.15 -6.63 15.24
N VAL A 124 -18.17 -7.61 14.32
CA VAL A 124 -17.47 -8.89 14.52
C VAL A 124 -16.12 -8.87 13.78
N GLY A 125 -15.05 -9.27 14.48
CA GLY A 125 -13.75 -9.55 13.88
C GLY A 125 -12.77 -8.39 13.79
N ILE A 126 -13.13 -7.19 14.28
CA ILE A 126 -12.25 -6.01 14.25
C ILE A 126 -12.08 -5.42 15.65
N SER A 127 -10.82 -5.09 16.00
CA SER A 127 -10.45 -4.53 17.30
C SER A 127 -10.85 -3.05 17.41
N MET A 128 -11.62 -2.72 18.44
CA MET A 128 -12.06 -1.34 18.71
C MET A 128 -10.89 -0.40 19.02
N LEU A 129 -9.84 -0.91 19.67
CA LEU A 129 -8.62 -0.15 19.91
C LEU A 129 -7.90 0.17 18.60
N PHE A 130 -7.79 -0.81 17.70
CA PHE A 130 -7.18 -0.62 16.39
C PHE A 130 -7.93 0.47 15.59
N MET A 131 -9.26 0.42 15.58
CA MET A 131 -10.09 1.43 14.90
C MET A 131 -9.95 2.82 15.55
N GLY A 132 -9.91 2.90 16.88
CA GLY A 132 -9.71 4.17 17.60
C GLY A 132 -8.36 4.79 17.30
N VAL A 133 -7.29 3.99 17.22
CA VAL A 133 -5.95 4.45 16.83
C VAL A 133 -5.93 4.94 15.38
N ASP A 134 -6.61 4.24 14.46
CA ASP A 134 -6.71 4.64 13.06
C ASP A 134 -7.44 5.99 12.89
N MET A 135 -8.56 6.18 13.58
CA MET A 135 -9.28 7.45 13.61
C MET A 135 -8.43 8.59 14.17
N LEU A 136 -7.73 8.38 15.29
CA LEU A 136 -6.83 9.37 15.88
C LEU A 136 -5.71 9.73 14.91
N GLY A 137 -5.13 8.73 14.23
CA GLY A 137 -4.14 8.93 13.18
C GLY A 137 -4.66 9.85 12.06
N GLY A 138 -5.89 9.61 11.59
CA GLY A 138 -6.55 10.47 10.60
C GLY A 138 -6.73 11.92 11.09
N VAL A 139 -7.22 12.11 12.32
CA VAL A 139 -7.42 13.45 12.90
C VAL A 139 -6.09 14.21 13.04
N PHE A 140 -5.06 13.59 13.62
CA PHE A 140 -3.75 14.23 13.76
C PHE A 140 -3.10 14.51 12.39
N SER A 141 -3.33 13.65 11.39
CA SER A 141 -2.84 13.87 10.03
C SER A 141 -3.48 15.11 9.39
N VAL A 142 -4.81 15.29 9.47
CA VAL A 142 -5.49 16.51 8.97
C VAL A 142 -4.99 17.75 9.71
N LEU A 143 -4.88 17.68 11.04
CA LEU A 143 -4.37 18.80 11.84
C LEU A 143 -2.95 19.20 11.45
N SER A 144 -2.09 18.23 11.11
CA SER A 144 -0.73 18.51 10.67
C SER A 144 -0.67 19.36 9.39
N LEU A 145 -1.65 19.18 8.47
CA LEU A 145 -1.70 19.91 7.20
C LEU A 145 -2.03 21.40 7.40
N VAL A 146 -2.73 21.76 8.49
CA VAL A 146 -3.03 23.17 8.82
C VAL A 146 -1.76 23.96 9.12
N PHE A 147 -0.69 23.29 9.58
CA PHE A 147 0.59 23.91 9.90
C PHE A 147 1.59 23.88 8.73
N GLN A 148 1.22 23.34 7.56
CA GLN A 148 2.10 23.31 6.40
C GLN A 148 2.12 24.65 5.65
N ALA A 149 3.28 24.99 5.08
CA ALA A 149 3.47 26.22 4.30
C ALA A 149 2.63 26.24 3.01
N GLN A 150 2.33 25.07 2.45
CA GLN A 150 1.43 24.89 1.32
C GLN A 150 0.40 23.83 1.68
N PHE A 151 -0.87 24.18 1.54
CA PHE A 151 -1.95 23.27 1.91
C PHE A 151 -2.15 22.19 0.84
N ASP A 152 -1.86 20.94 1.19
CA ASP A 152 -2.14 19.78 0.32
C ASP A 152 -3.59 19.33 0.47
N ALA A 153 -4.44 19.80 -0.44
CA ALA A 153 -5.85 19.45 -0.47
C ALA A 153 -6.10 17.97 -0.76
N VAL A 154 -5.24 17.30 -1.54
CA VAL A 154 -5.43 15.88 -1.88
C VAL A 154 -5.18 15.01 -0.66
N ALA A 155 -4.10 15.27 0.08
CA ALA A 155 -3.82 14.61 1.35
C ALA A 155 -4.93 14.89 2.39
N ALA A 156 -5.39 16.14 2.50
CA ALA A 156 -6.47 16.52 3.41
C ALA A 156 -7.75 15.74 3.13
N VAL A 157 -8.16 15.65 1.87
CA VAL A 157 -9.35 14.88 1.46
C VAL A 157 -9.19 13.41 1.82
N SER A 158 -8.03 12.79 1.59
CA SER A 158 -7.77 11.39 1.95
C SER A 158 -7.93 11.14 3.45
N TYR A 159 -7.35 11.99 4.30
CA TYR A 159 -7.44 11.82 5.75
C TYR A 159 -8.83 12.14 6.31
N ILE A 160 -9.50 13.19 5.80
CA ILE A 160 -10.88 13.51 6.16
C ILE A 160 -11.80 12.34 5.77
N LEU A 161 -11.60 11.77 4.58
CA LEU A 161 -12.38 10.62 4.12
C LEU A 161 -12.24 9.44 5.09
N VAL A 162 -11.02 9.12 5.54
CA VAL A 162 -10.80 8.08 6.57
C VAL A 162 -11.60 8.42 7.84
N VAL A 163 -11.45 9.61 8.39
CA VAL A 163 -12.15 10.00 9.64
C VAL A 163 -13.67 9.90 9.48
N VAL A 164 -14.22 10.47 8.40
CA VAL A 164 -15.66 10.48 8.13
C VAL A 164 -16.20 9.07 7.91
N CYS A 165 -15.48 8.26 7.11
CA CYS A 165 -15.80 6.86 6.90
C CYS A 165 -15.58 5.98 8.13
N LEU A 166 -15.14 6.51 9.26
CA LEU A 166 -15.01 5.76 10.51
C LEU A 166 -15.96 6.28 11.61
N LEU A 167 -16.59 7.44 11.45
CA LEU A 167 -17.54 7.99 12.44
C LEU A 167 -18.65 7.01 12.85
N PRO A 168 -19.32 6.28 11.94
CA PRO A 168 -20.38 5.34 12.32
C PRO A 168 -19.91 4.24 13.29
N TRP A 169 -18.61 3.97 13.37
CA TRP A 169 -18.05 2.99 14.31
C TRP A 169 -18.14 3.44 15.75
N ILE A 170 -18.12 4.75 16.02
CA ILE A 170 -18.24 5.30 17.38
C ILE A 170 -19.64 4.99 17.94
N ASP A 171 -20.68 5.17 17.13
CA ASP A 171 -22.06 4.89 17.55
C ASP A 171 -22.26 3.40 17.83
N LEU A 172 -21.69 2.55 16.97
CA LEU A 172 -21.69 1.10 17.16
C LEU A 172 -20.91 0.70 18.42
N ALA A 173 -19.75 1.31 18.68
CA ALA A 173 -18.96 1.12 19.89
C ALA A 173 -19.74 1.43 21.16
N ALA A 174 -20.49 2.54 21.15
CA ALA A 174 -21.28 2.99 22.28
C ALA A 174 -22.52 2.10 22.53
N SER A 175 -23.02 1.44 21.49
CA SER A 175 -24.15 0.52 21.56
C SER A 175 -23.78 -0.89 22.05
N ASP A 176 -22.50 -1.26 21.98
CA ASP A 176 -22.01 -2.57 22.42
C ASP A 176 -21.89 -2.62 23.95
N ALA A 177 -22.71 -3.48 24.57
CA ALA A 177 -22.78 -3.65 26.02
C ALA A 177 -21.49 -4.25 26.62
N SER A 178 -20.62 -4.87 25.82
CA SER A 178 -19.37 -5.49 26.29
C SER A 178 -18.30 -4.48 26.70
N LEU A 179 -18.26 -3.30 26.07
CA LEU A 179 -17.34 -2.21 26.39
C LEU A 179 -17.75 -1.39 27.61
N ARG A 180 -19.03 -1.46 28.04
CA ARG A 180 -19.51 -0.80 29.27
C ARG A 180 -18.81 -1.31 30.53
N TYR A 181 -18.25 -2.52 30.49
CA TYR A 181 -17.51 -3.12 31.62
C TYR A 181 -16.03 -2.72 31.69
N LEU A 182 -15.45 -2.15 30.62
CA LEU A 182 -14.05 -1.68 30.60
C LEU A 182 -13.93 -0.18 30.86
N MET A 183 -15.04 0.56 30.82
CA MET A 183 -15.11 2.01 31.06
C MET A 183 -15.86 2.38 32.35
N ALA A 184 -16.22 1.39 33.19
CA ALA A 184 -16.79 1.56 34.53
C ALA A 184 -15.79 1.05 35.57
#